data_AF-A0AAU9XV44-F1
#
_entry.id   AF-A0AAU9XV44-F1
#
_cell.length_a   1.000
_cell.length_b   1.000
_cell.length_c   1.000
_cell.angle_alpha   90.00
_cell.angle_beta   90.00
_cell.angle_gamma   90.00
#
_symmetry.space_group_name_H-M   'P 1'
#
loop_
_entity.id
_entity.type
_entity.pdbx_description
1 polymer ?
#
loop_
_entity_poly.entity_id
_entity_poly.type
_entity_poly.pdbx_seq_one_letter_code
_entity_poly.pdbx_strand_id
1 'polypeptide(L)'
;MATVGRNAELYDCQVTACQKFFSEQLPDVSKCRPLTEDEIPETMKNYARPLDLYDITGVDARQVIELLVKIINNGDKFTKNKTFYFMLHKNDESKEDEQIVELFKLRANPTKDQPGNGVVFIRPRGRKVFKRKAKNYEQIHSALRAYYKKDTKSFAEHIQELFLDNTVDKNDFPQITIEAYMILLTLTTGLLTPRRLVASKEPSELKVQYDMLPIGIAIVRIVKLLEYGEEEICAFRDVFSPGRKFHCFSGSPQVRKESIVNINKSPFVNAEGEKEKLIEKATKELQDTF
;
A
#
# COMPACT_ATOMS: atom_id res chain seq x y z
N MET A 1 -11.86 -23.50 22.89
CA MET A 1 -10.80 -22.72 23.56
C MET A 1 -9.44 -22.80 22.85
N ALA A 2 -9.03 -23.94 22.27
CA ALA A 2 -7.75 -24.07 21.55
C ALA A 2 -7.59 -23.18 20.28
N THR A 3 -8.68 -22.87 19.57
CA THR A 3 -8.68 -22.03 18.36
C THR A 3 -8.47 -20.53 18.63
N VAL A 4 -8.75 -20.06 19.84
CA VAL A 4 -8.53 -18.64 20.20
C VAL A 4 -7.05 -18.40 20.53
N GLY A 5 -6.40 -19.32 21.24
CA GLY A 5 -4.96 -19.26 21.54
C GLY A 5 -4.07 -19.33 20.29
N ARG A 6 -4.37 -20.25 19.37
CA ARG A 6 -3.59 -20.40 18.12
C ARG A 6 -3.64 -19.18 17.19
N ASN A 7 -4.79 -18.51 17.12
CA ASN A 7 -4.92 -17.29 16.31
C ASN A 7 -4.14 -16.11 16.91
N ALA A 8 -4.01 -16.05 18.24
CA ALA A 8 -3.17 -15.05 18.90
C ALA A 8 -1.68 -15.30 18.62
N GLU A 9 -1.23 -16.56 18.70
CA GLU A 9 0.16 -16.93 18.39
C GLU A 9 0.53 -16.63 16.93
N LEU A 10 -0.34 -16.97 15.97
CA LEU A 10 -0.15 -16.63 14.56
C LEU A 10 -0.04 -15.12 14.35
N TYR A 11 -0.91 -14.35 14.99
CA TYR A 11 -0.91 -12.89 14.92
C TYR A 11 0.42 -12.31 15.43
N ASP A 12 0.93 -12.78 16.57
CA ASP A 12 2.19 -12.29 17.13
C ASP A 12 3.40 -12.67 16.26
N CYS A 13 3.38 -13.85 15.63
CA CYS A 13 4.39 -14.27 14.65
C CYS A 13 4.40 -13.33 13.42
N GLN A 14 3.21 -12.98 12.93
CA GLN A 14 3.04 -12.07 11.80
C GLN A 14 3.53 -10.66 12.10
N VAL A 15 3.27 -10.16 13.32
CA VAL A 15 3.81 -8.87 13.78
C VAL A 15 5.33 -8.92 13.74
N THR A 16 5.94 -9.98 14.28
CA THR A 16 7.39 -10.17 14.28
C THR A 16 7.95 -10.24 12.85
N ALA A 17 7.29 -10.97 11.94
CA ALA A 17 7.72 -11.10 10.55
C ALA A 17 7.65 -9.76 9.80
N CYS A 18 6.54 -9.02 9.93
CA CYS A 18 6.42 -7.68 9.33
C CYS A 18 7.48 -6.73 9.90
N GLN A 19 7.71 -6.77 11.22
CA GLN A 19 8.73 -5.96 11.87
C GLN A 19 10.11 -6.20 11.27
N LYS A 20 10.55 -7.47 11.18
CA LYS A 20 11.85 -7.82 10.60
C LYS A 20 11.93 -7.44 9.12
N PHE A 21 10.93 -7.81 8.33
CA PHE A 21 10.93 -7.57 6.89
C PHE A 21 11.05 -6.07 6.54
N PHE A 22 10.20 -5.22 7.12
CA PHE A 22 10.19 -3.79 6.79
C PHE A 22 11.29 -2.97 7.50
N SER A 23 11.95 -3.51 8.53
CA SER A 23 13.06 -2.82 9.18
C SER A 23 14.42 -3.17 8.59
N GLU A 24 14.62 -4.44 8.19
CA GLU A 24 15.96 -4.98 7.86
C GLU A 24 16.09 -5.42 6.40
N GLN A 25 14.99 -5.71 5.70
CA GLN A 25 15.02 -6.40 4.40
C GLN A 25 14.56 -5.55 3.22
N LEU A 26 14.26 -4.27 3.45
CA LEU A 26 13.96 -3.36 2.35
C LEU A 26 15.25 -2.98 1.61
N PRO A 27 15.26 -3.03 0.27
CA PRO A 27 16.45 -2.70 -0.52
C PRO A 27 16.77 -1.23 -0.39
N ASP A 28 18.06 -0.85 -0.37
CA ASP A 28 18.42 0.55 -0.53
C ASP A 28 18.22 0.96 -1.99
N VAL A 29 17.35 1.95 -2.21
CA VAL A 29 16.99 2.41 -3.56
C VAL A 29 17.56 3.79 -3.79
N SER A 30 18.62 3.87 -4.60
CA SER A 30 19.17 5.14 -5.11
C SER A 30 18.38 5.68 -6.31
N LYS A 31 17.73 4.79 -7.08
CA LYS A 31 16.95 5.12 -8.29
C LYS A 31 15.74 6.03 -7.98
N CYS A 32 15.07 5.80 -6.85
CA CYS A 32 13.85 6.50 -6.43
C CYS A 32 14.15 7.80 -5.66
N ARG A 33 14.99 8.68 -6.21
CA ARG A 33 15.29 9.98 -5.60
C ARG A 33 14.30 11.07 -6.04
N PRO A 34 14.15 12.17 -5.29
CA PRO A 34 13.46 13.34 -5.81
C PRO A 34 14.16 13.81 -7.09
N LEU A 35 13.36 14.11 -8.11
CA LEU A 35 13.85 14.67 -9.37
C LEU A 35 14.37 16.09 -9.14
N THR A 36 15.46 16.40 -9.82
CA THR A 36 16.03 17.75 -9.90
C THR A 36 15.25 18.61 -10.90
N GLU A 37 15.46 19.92 -10.89
CA GLU A 37 14.69 20.86 -11.72
C GLU A 37 14.81 20.57 -13.23
N ASP A 38 15.97 20.07 -13.66
CA ASP A 38 16.25 19.64 -15.03
C ASP A 38 15.63 18.29 -15.41
N GLU A 39 15.33 17.44 -14.43
CA GLU A 39 14.66 16.15 -14.63
C GLU A 39 13.12 16.26 -14.62
N ILE A 40 12.56 17.38 -14.14
CA ILE A 40 11.12 17.54 -14.03
C ILE A 40 10.49 17.73 -15.42
N PRO A 41 9.50 16.89 -15.81
CA PRO A 41 8.83 17.01 -17.10
C PRO A 41 8.18 18.39 -17.30
N GLU A 42 8.14 18.88 -18.54
CA GLU A 42 7.56 20.19 -18.90
C GLU A 42 6.10 20.32 -18.41
N THR A 43 5.30 19.25 -18.56
CA THR A 43 3.91 19.18 -18.06
C THR A 43 3.76 19.41 -16.55
N MET A 44 4.84 19.24 -15.79
CA MET A 44 4.90 19.40 -14.34
C MET A 44 5.53 20.72 -13.89
N LYS A 45 6.04 21.56 -14.82
CA LYS A 45 6.65 22.86 -14.48
C LYS A 45 5.66 23.89 -13.94
N ASN A 46 4.38 23.75 -14.26
CA ASN A 46 3.31 24.65 -13.76
C ASN A 46 2.90 24.37 -12.29
N TYR A 47 3.45 23.33 -11.65
CA TYR A 47 3.19 23.05 -10.24
C TYR A 47 4.09 23.88 -9.33
N ALA A 48 3.56 24.32 -8.19
CA ALA A 48 4.28 25.15 -7.23
C ALA A 48 5.57 24.48 -6.73
N ARG A 49 6.67 25.24 -6.67
CA ARG A 49 7.98 24.80 -6.19
C ARG A 49 8.16 25.07 -4.68
N PRO A 50 9.02 24.30 -3.97
CA PRO A 50 9.76 23.12 -4.44
C PRO A 50 8.85 21.92 -4.69
N LEU A 51 9.11 21.17 -5.77
CA LEU A 51 8.30 20.02 -6.17
C LEU A 51 9.00 18.73 -5.74
N ASP A 52 8.44 18.02 -4.76
CA ASP A 52 8.89 16.68 -4.39
C ASP A 52 8.28 15.65 -5.37
N LEU A 53 8.88 15.52 -6.56
CA LEU A 53 8.47 14.58 -7.62
C LEU A 53 9.42 13.37 -7.63
N TYR A 54 8.86 12.17 -7.69
CA TYR A 54 9.61 10.92 -7.77
C TYR A 54 9.16 10.13 -8.99
N ASP A 55 10.12 9.71 -9.81
CA ASP A 55 9.88 8.67 -10.81
C ASP A 55 10.01 7.31 -10.11
N ILE A 56 8.92 6.56 -10.12
CA ILE A 56 8.86 5.22 -9.53
C ILE A 56 8.66 4.15 -10.60
N THR A 57 9.02 4.40 -11.86
CA THR A 57 8.80 3.47 -12.98
C THR A 57 9.82 2.34 -12.99
N GLY A 58 9.35 1.12 -13.29
CA GLY A 58 10.20 -0.05 -13.48
C GLY A 58 10.93 -0.43 -12.19
N VAL A 59 10.20 -0.44 -11.09
CA VAL A 59 10.67 -0.92 -9.78
C VAL A 59 9.62 -1.81 -9.15
N ASP A 60 10.06 -2.68 -8.24
CA ASP A 60 9.16 -3.54 -7.45
C ASP A 60 8.52 -2.80 -6.27
N ALA A 61 7.56 -3.44 -5.62
CA ALA A 61 6.85 -2.90 -4.47
C ALA A 61 7.76 -2.60 -3.28
N ARG A 62 8.76 -3.45 -2.98
CA ARG A 62 9.72 -3.19 -1.88
C ARG A 62 10.47 -1.88 -2.09
N GLN A 63 10.85 -1.58 -3.32
CA GLN A 63 11.56 -0.35 -3.65
C GLN A 63 10.69 0.89 -3.44
N VAL A 64 9.42 0.85 -3.86
CA VAL A 64 8.45 1.93 -3.61
C VAL A 64 8.16 2.07 -2.11
N ILE A 65 8.03 0.94 -1.40
CA ILE A 65 7.82 0.91 0.06
C ILE A 65 9.00 1.59 0.77
N GLU A 66 10.25 1.27 0.43
CA GLU A 66 11.42 1.93 1.03
C GLU A 66 11.41 3.44 0.77
N LEU A 67 11.08 3.89 -0.45
CA LEU A 67 10.94 5.30 -0.76
C LEU A 67 9.91 5.98 0.16
N LEU A 68 8.71 5.42 0.23
CA LEU A 68 7.62 5.95 1.06
C LEU A 68 8.03 5.98 2.54
N VAL A 69 8.72 4.95 3.02
CA VAL A 69 9.30 4.90 4.37
C VAL A 69 10.30 6.03 4.60
N LYS A 70 11.23 6.30 3.65
CA LYS A 70 12.18 7.41 3.74
C LYS A 70 11.46 8.77 3.79
N ILE A 71 10.41 8.95 3.00
CA ILE A 71 9.59 10.17 2.97
C ILE A 71 8.86 10.38 4.30
N ILE A 72 8.13 9.36 4.78
CA ILE A 72 7.30 9.44 5.99
C ILE A 72 8.14 9.68 7.25
N ASN A 73 9.31 9.05 7.34
CA ASN A 73 10.20 9.19 8.51
C ASN A 73 11.02 10.48 8.49
N ASN A 74 10.95 11.29 7.42
CA ASN A 74 11.52 12.63 7.42
C ASN A 74 10.51 13.61 8.04
N GLY A 75 10.51 13.74 9.37
CA GLY A 75 9.56 14.57 10.11
C GLY A 75 9.54 16.05 9.72
N ASP A 76 10.66 16.58 9.22
CA ASP A 76 10.76 17.97 8.75
C ASP A 76 10.05 18.16 7.40
N LYS A 77 10.06 17.12 6.55
CA LYS A 77 9.38 17.13 5.25
C LYS A 77 7.94 16.65 5.35
N PHE A 78 7.64 15.59 6.09
CA PHE A 78 6.31 14.97 6.15
C PHE A 78 5.36 15.70 7.11
N THR A 79 5.06 16.95 6.78
CA THR A 79 4.21 17.83 7.58
C THR A 79 2.80 17.95 7.00
N LYS A 80 1.84 18.40 7.83
CA LYS A 80 0.44 18.50 7.44
C LYS A 80 0.25 19.29 6.14
N ASN A 81 -0.50 18.72 5.20
CA ASN A 81 -0.76 19.22 3.85
C ASN A 81 0.44 19.28 2.90
N LYS A 82 1.66 18.92 3.34
CA LYS A 82 2.77 18.74 2.41
C LYS A 82 2.39 17.69 1.37
N THR A 83 2.80 17.93 0.14
CA THR A 83 2.41 17.14 -1.01
C THR A 83 3.66 16.55 -1.67
N PHE A 84 3.60 15.24 -1.93
CA PHE A 84 4.59 14.47 -2.66
C PHE A 84 3.94 13.91 -3.92
N TYR A 85 4.69 13.87 -5.02
CA TYR A 85 4.20 13.42 -6.31
C TYR A 85 4.98 12.19 -6.75
N PHE A 86 4.28 11.20 -7.27
CA PHE A 86 4.89 9.98 -7.82
C PHE A 86 4.36 9.79 -9.22
N MET A 87 5.21 9.38 -10.14
CA MET A 87 4.80 9.14 -11.52
C MET A 87 5.28 7.79 -12.03
N LEU A 88 4.47 7.26 -12.93
CA LEU A 88 4.79 6.10 -13.75
C LEU A 88 4.83 6.54 -15.21
N HIS A 89 5.93 6.23 -15.87
CA HIS A 89 6.24 6.60 -17.24
C HIS A 89 6.18 5.41 -18.18
N LYS A 90 6.02 5.71 -19.46
CA LYS A 90 6.20 4.74 -20.53
C LYS A 90 7.70 4.53 -20.77
N ASN A 91 8.15 3.28 -20.90
CA ASN A 91 9.50 2.94 -21.36
C ASN A 91 9.59 3.05 -22.90
N ASP A 92 9.37 4.23 -23.48
CA ASP A 92 9.45 4.44 -24.94
C ASP A 92 9.91 5.87 -25.29
N GLU A 93 10.66 6.01 -26.38
CA GLU A 93 11.26 7.26 -26.91
C GLU A 93 10.23 8.24 -27.50
N SER A 94 8.93 7.96 -27.37
CA SER A 94 7.84 8.83 -27.82
C SER A 94 7.80 10.17 -27.06
N LYS A 95 7.18 11.21 -27.63
CA LYS A 95 7.21 12.62 -27.12
C LYS A 95 7.00 12.76 -25.59
N GLU A 96 7.84 13.58 -24.95
CA GLU A 96 7.90 13.83 -23.49
C GLU A 96 6.53 14.07 -22.80
N ASP A 97 5.62 14.79 -23.45
CA ASP A 97 4.31 15.13 -22.87
C ASP A 97 3.30 13.97 -22.82
N GLU A 98 3.54 12.90 -23.58
CA GLU A 98 2.72 11.68 -23.61
C GLU A 98 3.31 10.52 -22.79
N GLN A 99 4.49 10.71 -22.20
CA GLN A 99 5.20 9.67 -21.44
C GLN A 99 4.63 9.45 -20.04
N ILE A 100 3.99 10.46 -19.41
CA ILE A 100 3.41 10.29 -18.07
C ILE A 100 2.11 9.49 -18.15
N VAL A 101 2.19 8.20 -17.84
CA VAL A 101 1.05 7.27 -17.87
C VAL A 101 0.18 7.47 -16.64
N GLU A 102 0.79 7.58 -15.46
CA GLU A 102 0.07 7.82 -14.21
C GLU A 102 0.79 8.86 -13.35
N LEU A 103 0.00 9.70 -12.68
CA LEU A 103 0.52 10.69 -11.74
C LEU A 103 -0.28 10.64 -10.44
N PHE A 104 0.44 10.39 -9.35
CA PHE A 104 -0.06 10.33 -8.00
C PHE A 104 0.34 11.56 -7.21
N LYS A 105 -0.48 11.85 -6.22
CA LYS A 105 -0.22 12.88 -5.24
C LYS A 105 -0.56 12.33 -3.86
N LEU A 106 0.44 12.21 -3.01
CA LEU A 106 0.27 11.93 -1.59
C LEU A 106 0.24 13.26 -0.83
N ARG A 107 -0.90 13.57 -0.22
CA ARG A 107 -1.00 14.70 0.72
C ARG A 107 -0.85 14.18 2.13
N ALA A 108 0.24 14.56 2.80
CA ALA A 108 0.52 14.20 4.17
C ALA A 108 -0.55 14.77 5.12
N ASN A 109 -1.00 13.93 6.05
CA ASN A 109 -1.96 14.29 7.10
C ASN A 109 -1.59 13.58 8.41
N PRO A 110 -0.35 13.77 8.91
CA PRO A 110 0.12 13.13 10.12
C PRO A 110 -0.77 13.48 11.31
N THR A 111 -1.01 12.50 12.18
CA THR A 111 -1.64 12.71 13.50
C THR A 111 -0.69 12.24 14.59
N LYS A 112 -0.99 12.56 15.86
CA LYS A 112 -0.22 12.09 17.01
C LYS A 112 -0.12 10.56 17.04
N ASP A 113 -1.24 9.89 16.71
CA ASP A 113 -1.35 8.44 16.82
C ASP A 113 -0.99 7.71 15.51
N GLN A 114 -1.05 8.41 14.38
CA GLN A 114 -0.75 7.89 13.04
C GLN A 114 0.09 8.91 12.26
N PRO A 115 1.39 9.01 12.58
CA PRO A 115 2.24 10.05 12.00
C PRO A 115 2.57 9.82 10.52
N GLY A 116 2.39 8.60 10.00
CA GLY A 116 2.51 8.30 8.57
C GLY A 116 1.22 8.51 7.76
N ASN A 117 0.15 9.04 8.36
CA ASN A 117 -1.14 9.15 7.69
C ASN A 117 -1.10 10.15 6.52
N GLY A 118 -1.84 9.83 5.46
CA GLY A 118 -1.87 10.62 4.23
C GLY A 118 -3.04 10.25 3.34
N VAL A 119 -3.26 11.06 2.31
CA VAL A 119 -4.34 10.86 1.33
C VAL A 119 -3.75 10.82 -0.06
N VAL A 120 -3.99 9.71 -0.77
CA VAL A 120 -3.56 9.50 -2.15
C VAL A 120 -4.61 10.06 -3.12
N PHE A 121 -4.15 10.78 -4.12
CA PHE A 121 -4.95 11.22 -5.26
C PHE A 121 -4.28 10.74 -6.54
N ILE A 122 -5.08 10.27 -7.49
CA ILE A 122 -4.62 9.97 -8.84
C ILE A 122 -5.11 11.05 -9.81
N ARG A 123 -4.26 11.49 -10.73
CA ARG A 123 -4.64 12.36 -11.84
C ARG A 123 -5.37 11.50 -12.89
N PRO A 124 -6.63 11.80 -13.23
CA PRO A 124 -7.35 10.99 -14.21
C PRO A 124 -6.64 11.00 -15.57
N ARG A 125 -6.58 9.85 -16.26
CA ARG A 125 -6.00 9.77 -17.61
C ARG A 125 -6.62 10.82 -18.54
N GLY A 126 -5.80 11.44 -19.37
CA GLY A 126 -6.23 12.50 -20.30
C GLY A 126 -6.64 13.82 -19.64
N ARG A 127 -6.46 14.00 -18.32
CA ARG A 127 -6.74 15.26 -17.61
C ARG A 127 -5.45 15.94 -17.17
N LYS A 128 -5.43 17.26 -17.26
CA LYS A 128 -4.30 18.10 -16.81
C LYS A 128 -4.22 18.26 -15.29
N VAL A 129 -5.33 18.09 -14.59
CA VAL A 129 -5.46 18.38 -13.16
C VAL A 129 -6.00 17.18 -12.37
N PHE A 130 -5.60 17.09 -11.10
CA PHE A 130 -6.14 16.12 -10.14
C PHE A 130 -7.61 16.40 -9.84
N LYS A 131 -8.34 15.36 -9.44
CA LYS A 131 -9.67 15.54 -8.84
C LYS A 131 -9.55 16.32 -7.53
N ARG A 132 -10.57 17.14 -7.23
CA ARG A 132 -10.65 17.92 -5.99
C ARG A 132 -10.67 17.05 -4.73
N LYS A 133 -11.27 15.86 -4.83
CA LYS A 133 -11.39 14.88 -3.74
C LYS A 133 -10.76 13.56 -4.16
N ALA A 134 -10.02 12.94 -3.24
CA ALA A 134 -9.59 11.57 -3.35
C ALA A 134 -10.80 10.63 -3.26
N LYS A 135 -10.68 9.43 -3.82
CA LYS A 135 -11.70 8.40 -3.63
C LYS A 135 -11.62 7.88 -2.21
N ASN A 136 -12.78 7.72 -1.56
CA ASN A 136 -12.86 6.92 -0.34
C ASN A 136 -12.93 5.42 -0.69
N TYR A 137 -12.85 4.56 0.32
CA TYR A 137 -12.85 3.11 0.12
C TYR A 137 -14.11 2.58 -0.58
N GLU A 138 -15.30 3.13 -0.29
CA GLU A 138 -16.54 2.77 -1.01
C GLU A 138 -16.51 3.16 -2.50
N GLN A 139 -15.89 4.28 -2.83
CA GLN A 139 -15.70 4.71 -4.22
C GLN A 139 -14.66 3.86 -4.94
N ILE A 140 -13.62 3.39 -4.24
CA ILE A 140 -12.67 2.40 -4.77
C ILE A 140 -13.39 1.08 -5.04
N HIS A 141 -14.12 0.54 -4.07
CA HIS A 141 -14.96 -0.65 -4.23
C HIS A 141 -15.90 -0.53 -5.43
N SER A 142 -16.65 0.57 -5.53
CA SER A 142 -17.60 0.79 -6.62
C SER A 142 -16.92 0.85 -7.98
N ALA A 143 -15.74 1.47 -8.07
CA ALA A 143 -14.97 1.55 -9.31
C ALA A 143 -14.35 0.20 -9.71
N LEU A 144 -13.83 -0.56 -8.75
CA LEU A 144 -13.33 -1.93 -8.98
C LEU A 144 -14.46 -2.83 -9.50
N ARG A 145 -15.63 -2.81 -8.84
CA ARG A 145 -16.81 -3.56 -9.28
C ARG A 145 -17.33 -3.09 -10.64
N ALA A 146 -17.25 -1.80 -10.95
CA ALA A 146 -17.66 -1.32 -12.27
C ALA A 146 -16.76 -1.84 -13.39
N TYR A 147 -15.46 -1.98 -13.13
CA TYR A 147 -14.50 -2.48 -14.12
C TYR A 147 -14.46 -4.00 -14.20
N TYR A 148 -14.12 -4.64 -13.08
CA TYR A 148 -13.91 -6.09 -12.99
C TYR A 148 -15.21 -6.88 -12.78
N LYS A 149 -16.33 -6.23 -12.47
CA LYS A 149 -17.59 -6.90 -12.08
C LYS A 149 -17.35 -7.78 -10.84
N LYS A 150 -17.38 -9.10 -11.02
CA LYS A 150 -17.10 -10.11 -9.98
C LYS A 150 -15.69 -10.73 -10.10
N ASP A 151 -14.93 -10.32 -11.11
CA ASP A 151 -13.62 -10.89 -11.43
C ASP A 151 -12.53 -10.33 -10.51
N THR A 152 -12.55 -10.77 -9.26
CA THR A 152 -11.53 -10.41 -8.27
C THR A 152 -10.20 -11.09 -8.57
N LYS A 153 -10.21 -12.20 -9.33
CA LYS A 153 -9.02 -12.95 -9.70
C LYS A 153 -8.12 -12.15 -10.63
N SER A 154 -8.65 -11.65 -11.74
CA SER A 154 -7.84 -10.80 -12.62
C SER A 154 -7.42 -9.51 -11.95
N PHE A 155 -8.20 -8.96 -11.01
CA PHE A 155 -7.68 -7.85 -10.20
C PHE A 155 -6.47 -8.24 -9.35
N ALA A 156 -6.51 -9.40 -8.69
CA ALA A 156 -5.39 -9.87 -7.87
C ALA A 156 -4.13 -10.13 -8.70
N GLU A 157 -4.27 -10.78 -9.86
CA GLU A 157 -3.18 -11.02 -10.81
C GLU A 157 -2.51 -9.69 -11.24
N HIS A 158 -3.31 -8.69 -11.63
CA HIS A 158 -2.76 -7.38 -11.98
C HIS A 158 -2.04 -6.67 -10.81
N ILE A 159 -2.53 -6.81 -9.57
CA ILE A 159 -1.86 -6.23 -8.40
C ILE A 159 -0.51 -6.92 -8.14
N GLN A 160 -0.44 -8.24 -8.32
CA GLN A 160 0.80 -8.99 -8.19
C GLN A 160 1.81 -8.62 -9.27
N GLU A 161 1.37 -8.48 -10.52
CA GLU A 161 2.21 -7.98 -11.61
C GLU A 161 2.82 -6.61 -11.27
N LEU A 162 1.99 -5.67 -10.81
CA LEU A 162 2.44 -4.34 -10.38
C LEU A 162 3.37 -4.37 -9.15
N PHE A 163 3.23 -5.36 -8.26
CA PHE A 163 4.16 -5.53 -7.14
C PHE A 163 5.52 -6.06 -7.59
N LEU A 164 5.58 -6.89 -8.63
CA LEU A 164 6.83 -7.42 -9.18
C LEU A 164 7.57 -6.37 -10.02
N ASP A 165 6.85 -5.69 -10.90
CA ASP A 165 7.36 -4.60 -11.74
C ASP A 165 6.22 -3.65 -12.09
N ASN A 166 6.35 -2.40 -11.68
CA ASN A 166 5.31 -1.40 -11.90
C ASN A 166 5.45 -0.61 -13.22
N THR A 167 6.21 -1.12 -14.20
CA THR A 167 6.20 -0.58 -15.56
C THR A 167 4.77 -0.65 -16.12
N VAL A 168 4.25 0.47 -16.63
CA VAL A 168 2.88 0.56 -17.16
C VAL A 168 2.92 1.05 -18.60
N ASP A 169 2.44 0.24 -19.56
CA ASP A 169 2.05 0.78 -20.86
C ASP A 169 0.60 1.27 -20.85
N LYS A 170 0.26 2.12 -21.82
CA LYS A 170 -0.96 2.98 -21.85
C LYS A 170 -2.29 2.24 -21.63
N ASN A 171 -2.32 0.90 -21.71
CA ASN A 171 -3.51 0.06 -21.51
C ASN A 171 -3.30 -1.23 -20.70
N ASP A 172 -2.14 -1.49 -20.11
CA ASP A 172 -1.88 -2.79 -19.46
C ASP A 172 -2.77 -2.98 -18.24
N PHE A 173 -3.00 -1.88 -17.51
CA PHE A 173 -3.82 -1.90 -16.32
C PHE A 173 -4.91 -0.84 -16.35
N PRO A 174 -6.09 -1.12 -15.78
CA PRO A 174 -7.11 -0.13 -15.53
C PRO A 174 -6.60 0.92 -14.54
N GLN A 175 -6.95 2.19 -14.74
CA GLN A 175 -6.51 3.26 -13.82
C GLN A 175 -6.94 3.00 -12.35
N ILE A 176 -8.08 2.33 -12.13
CA ILE A 176 -8.52 1.96 -10.77
C ILE A 176 -7.60 0.92 -10.12
N THR A 177 -6.96 0.06 -10.90
CA THR A 177 -6.01 -0.94 -10.42
C THR A 177 -4.72 -0.28 -9.97
N ILE A 178 -4.18 0.66 -10.75
CA ILE A 178 -3.00 1.42 -10.32
C ILE A 178 -3.32 2.29 -9.09
N GLU A 179 -4.51 2.89 -9.01
CA GLU A 179 -4.94 3.63 -7.81
C GLU A 179 -5.01 2.71 -6.59
N ALA A 180 -5.53 1.49 -6.73
CA ALA A 180 -5.56 0.50 -5.67
C ALA A 180 -4.14 0.06 -5.26
N TYR A 181 -3.24 -0.20 -6.21
CA TYR A 181 -1.83 -0.50 -5.98
C TYR A 181 -1.17 0.57 -5.10
N MET A 182 -1.26 1.85 -5.48
CA MET A 182 -0.66 2.94 -4.69
C MET A 182 -1.30 3.09 -3.30
N ILE A 183 -2.61 2.84 -3.17
CA ILE A 183 -3.29 2.83 -1.86
C ILE A 183 -2.75 1.68 -1.00
N LEU A 184 -2.59 0.48 -1.54
CA LEU A 184 -2.06 -0.68 -0.81
C LEU A 184 -0.62 -0.44 -0.34
N LEU A 185 0.26 0.12 -1.18
CA LEU A 185 1.63 0.48 -0.80
C LEU A 185 1.70 1.62 0.24
N THR A 186 0.78 2.58 0.16
CA THR A 186 0.71 3.64 1.18
C THR A 186 0.17 3.10 2.50
N LEU A 187 -0.72 2.11 2.45
CA LEU A 187 -1.24 1.44 3.64
C LEU A 187 -0.19 0.56 4.30
N THR A 188 0.63 -0.14 3.52
CA THR A 188 1.72 -0.90 4.12
C THR A 188 2.65 0.04 4.88
N THR A 189 3.07 1.13 4.27
CA THR A 189 4.04 2.06 4.87
C THR A 189 3.46 2.91 6.01
N GLY A 190 2.22 3.39 5.86
CA GLY A 190 1.54 4.21 6.85
C GLY A 190 1.03 3.45 8.08
N LEU A 191 0.96 2.11 8.03
CA LEU A 191 0.45 1.26 9.11
C LEU A 191 1.42 0.15 9.56
N LEU A 192 2.52 -0.10 8.83
CA LEU A 192 3.52 -1.17 9.11
C LEU A 192 4.96 -0.69 9.04
N THR A 193 5.24 0.57 9.29
CA THR A 193 6.62 0.84 9.68
C THR A 193 6.69 0.81 11.19
N PRO A 194 6.99 -0.35 11.80
CA PRO A 194 7.64 -0.41 13.09
C PRO A 194 9.13 -0.04 12.96
N ARG A 195 9.57 0.58 11.85
CA ARG A 195 10.57 1.64 12.03
C ARG A 195 9.91 2.64 12.96
N ARG A 196 10.39 2.64 14.20
CA ARG A 196 10.05 3.54 15.32
C ARG A 196 10.18 5.05 14.99
N LEU A 197 9.85 5.54 13.79
CA LEU A 197 10.58 6.65 13.18
C LEU A 197 9.75 7.75 12.49
N VAL A 198 8.51 7.99 12.92
CA VAL A 198 8.41 9.31 13.56
C VAL A 198 8.79 9.02 14.99
N ALA A 199 10.08 9.25 15.30
CA ALA A 199 10.66 9.03 16.62
C ALA A 199 9.88 9.87 17.63
N SER A 200 8.78 9.32 18.11
CA SER A 200 8.06 9.87 19.23
C SER A 200 8.81 9.33 20.44
N LYS A 201 9.51 10.22 21.15
CA LYS A 201 10.19 9.87 22.41
C LYS A 201 9.22 9.20 23.39
N GLU A 202 7.93 9.51 23.27
CA GLU A 202 6.83 9.00 24.09
C GLU A 202 5.60 8.70 23.21
N PRO A 203 5.53 7.54 22.54
CA PRO A 203 4.38 7.18 21.73
C PRO A 203 3.14 7.02 22.61
N SER A 204 1.98 7.48 22.12
CA SER A 204 0.71 7.19 22.80
C SER A 204 0.43 5.69 22.78
N GLU A 205 -0.35 5.20 23.74
CA GLU A 205 -0.81 3.81 23.76
C GLU A 205 -1.54 3.45 22.45
N LEU A 206 -2.34 4.38 21.93
CA LEU A 206 -3.07 4.20 20.68
C LEU A 206 -2.13 4.07 19.48
N LYS A 207 -1.02 4.83 19.44
CA LYS A 207 0.02 4.67 18.42
C LYS A 207 0.63 3.28 18.47
N VAL A 208 1.00 2.80 19.66
CA VAL A 208 1.58 1.47 19.84
C VAL A 208 0.64 0.39 19.31
N GLN A 209 -0.66 0.52 19.56
CA GLN A 209 -1.66 -0.43 19.04
C GLN A 209 -1.75 -0.42 17.51
N TYR A 210 -1.63 0.75 16.86
CA TYR A 210 -1.59 0.82 15.40
C TYR A 210 -0.30 0.23 14.83
N ASP A 211 0.86 0.52 15.42
CA ASP A 211 2.17 0.02 14.98
C ASP A 211 2.29 -1.51 15.07
N MET A 212 1.47 -2.14 15.93
CA MET A 212 1.43 -3.59 16.13
C MET A 212 0.49 -4.32 15.17
N LEU A 213 -0.15 -3.64 14.21
CA LEU A 213 -1.02 -4.29 13.24
C LEU A 213 -0.20 -4.87 12.08
N PRO A 214 -0.25 -6.19 11.81
CA PRO A 214 0.45 -6.79 10.69
C PRO A 214 -0.35 -6.64 9.37
N ILE A 215 -0.73 -5.41 9.01
CA ILE A 215 -1.29 -5.03 7.69
C ILE A 215 -0.53 -5.57 6.47
N GLY A 216 0.78 -5.86 6.53
CA GLY A 216 1.58 -6.17 5.33
C GLY A 216 1.26 -7.56 4.86
N ILE A 217 1.41 -8.49 5.81
CA ILE A 217 0.93 -9.85 5.62
C ILE A 217 -0.59 -9.89 5.45
N ALA A 218 -1.35 -8.95 6.03
CA ALA A 218 -2.79 -8.87 5.75
C ALA A 218 -3.06 -8.52 4.28
N ILE A 219 -2.31 -7.59 3.68
CA ILE A 219 -2.41 -7.26 2.26
C ILE A 219 -2.01 -8.45 1.39
N VAL A 220 -0.89 -9.11 1.68
CA VAL A 220 -0.47 -10.35 0.99
C VAL A 220 -1.61 -11.36 0.98
N ARG A 221 -2.21 -11.62 2.15
CA ARG A 221 -3.30 -12.58 2.29
C ARG A 221 -4.60 -12.11 1.65
N ILE A 222 -4.91 -10.82 1.67
CA ILE A 222 -6.08 -10.25 0.98
C ILE A 222 -5.96 -10.46 -0.53
N VAL A 223 -4.78 -10.17 -1.12
CA VAL A 223 -4.54 -10.38 -2.55
C VAL A 223 -4.75 -11.86 -2.89
N LYS A 224 -4.16 -12.76 -2.10
CA LYS A 224 -4.38 -14.20 -2.24
C LYS A 224 -5.85 -14.62 -2.12
N LEU A 225 -6.61 -14.04 -1.19
CA LEU A 225 -8.04 -14.35 -1.05
C LEU A 225 -8.85 -13.89 -2.26
N LEU A 226 -8.50 -12.75 -2.87
CA LEU A 226 -9.16 -12.23 -4.07
C LEU A 226 -8.89 -13.10 -5.31
N GLU A 227 -7.74 -13.79 -5.38
CA GLU A 227 -7.41 -14.73 -6.48
C GLU A 227 -8.41 -15.88 -6.60
N TYR A 228 -9.01 -16.33 -5.50
CA TYR A 228 -9.98 -17.42 -5.55
C TYR A 228 -11.37 -16.99 -6.03
N GLY A 229 -11.62 -15.68 -6.20
CA GLY A 229 -12.90 -15.20 -6.72
C GLY A 229 -13.95 -14.84 -5.66
N GLU A 230 -14.90 -13.99 -6.06
CA GLU A 230 -16.03 -13.57 -5.24
C GLU A 230 -16.98 -14.71 -4.87
N GLU A 231 -17.23 -15.63 -5.80
CA GLU A 231 -18.21 -16.71 -5.60
C GLU A 231 -17.69 -17.79 -4.65
N GLU A 232 -16.38 -17.92 -4.52
CA GLU A 232 -15.76 -18.89 -3.63
C GLU A 232 -15.50 -18.29 -2.24
N ILE A 233 -14.82 -17.13 -2.17
CA ILE A 233 -14.17 -16.70 -0.91
C ILE A 233 -14.28 -15.21 -0.62
N CYS A 234 -13.96 -14.32 -1.57
CA CYS A 234 -13.71 -12.91 -1.26
C CYS A 234 -14.14 -11.97 -2.37
N ALA A 235 -15.12 -11.10 -2.09
CA ALA A 235 -15.53 -10.03 -2.98
C ALA A 235 -14.71 -8.74 -2.74
N PHE A 236 -14.73 -7.82 -3.70
CA PHE A 236 -14.19 -6.46 -3.48
C PHE A 236 -14.82 -5.77 -2.26
N ARG A 237 -16.12 -5.98 -2.04
CA ARG A 237 -16.84 -5.49 -0.87
C ARG A 237 -16.16 -5.91 0.43
N ASP A 238 -15.70 -7.15 0.53
CA ASP A 238 -15.21 -7.71 1.79
C ASP A 238 -13.91 -7.04 2.25
N VAL A 239 -13.17 -6.45 1.30
CA VAL A 239 -11.87 -5.81 1.46
C VAL A 239 -11.99 -4.28 1.47
N PHE A 240 -12.71 -3.70 0.51
CA PHE A 240 -12.72 -2.26 0.24
C PHE A 240 -13.95 -1.54 0.80
N SER A 241 -14.95 -2.21 1.37
CA SER A 241 -16.02 -1.50 2.10
C SER A 241 -15.70 -1.44 3.60
N PRO A 242 -15.69 -0.24 4.23
CA PRO A 242 -15.51 -0.11 5.67
C PRO A 242 -16.47 -0.98 6.49
N GLY A 243 -15.94 -1.61 7.53
CA GLY A 243 -16.71 -2.49 8.43
C GLY A 243 -16.99 -3.90 7.89
N ARG A 244 -16.48 -4.25 6.70
CA ARG A 244 -16.58 -5.61 6.17
C ARG A 244 -15.50 -6.54 6.69
N LYS A 245 -15.72 -7.84 6.50
CA LYS A 245 -15.01 -8.96 7.15
C LYS A 245 -13.48 -8.87 7.07
N PHE A 246 -12.95 -8.43 5.94
CA PHE A 246 -11.50 -8.35 5.68
C PHE A 246 -11.00 -6.90 5.59
N HIS A 247 -11.85 -5.90 5.83
CA HIS A 247 -11.46 -4.51 5.77
C HIS A 247 -10.63 -4.12 7.01
N CYS A 248 -9.31 -4.02 6.85
CA CYS A 248 -8.39 -3.64 7.91
C CYS A 248 -7.74 -2.26 7.72
N PHE A 249 -8.23 -1.44 6.79
CA PHE A 249 -7.58 -0.18 6.40
C PHE A 249 -8.08 1.06 7.16
N SER A 250 -9.26 0.99 7.77
CA SER A 250 -9.87 2.07 8.54
C SER A 250 -10.47 1.58 9.86
N GLY A 251 -10.92 2.49 10.71
CA GLY A 251 -11.44 2.19 12.05
C GLY A 251 -10.35 2.13 13.13
N SER A 252 -10.76 1.74 14.34
CA SER A 252 -9.89 1.62 15.52
C SER A 252 -8.91 0.44 15.40
N PRO A 253 -7.83 0.39 16.21
CA PRO A 253 -6.90 -0.73 16.18
C PRO A 253 -7.59 -2.08 16.43
N GLN A 254 -8.56 -2.11 17.35
CA GLN A 254 -9.32 -3.32 17.66
C GLN A 254 -10.11 -3.84 16.45
N VAL A 255 -10.83 -2.96 15.75
CA VAL A 255 -11.58 -3.32 14.54
C VAL A 255 -10.66 -3.86 13.45
N ARG A 256 -9.50 -3.20 13.24
CA ARG A 256 -8.51 -3.67 12.25
C ARG A 256 -7.91 -5.01 12.64
N LYS A 257 -7.57 -5.21 13.91
CA LYS A 257 -7.06 -6.47 14.46
C LYS A 257 -8.07 -7.60 14.23
N GLU A 258 -9.36 -7.36 14.48
CA GLU A 258 -10.41 -8.34 14.21
C GLU A 258 -10.50 -8.72 12.74
N SER A 259 -10.43 -7.74 11.81
CA SER A 259 -10.37 -8.02 10.37
C SER A 259 -9.14 -8.85 9.99
N ILE A 260 -7.97 -8.56 10.55
CA ILE A 260 -6.73 -9.34 10.33
C ILE A 260 -6.89 -10.77 10.85
N VAL A 261 -7.47 -10.94 12.05
CA VAL A 261 -7.78 -12.27 12.60
C VAL A 261 -8.78 -13.01 11.70
N ASN A 262 -9.75 -12.32 11.11
CA ASN A 262 -10.69 -12.94 10.18
C ASN A 262 -10.03 -13.36 8.87
N ILE A 263 -9.08 -12.59 8.35
CA ILE A 263 -8.24 -12.98 7.20
C ILE A 263 -7.49 -14.28 7.54
N ASN A 264 -6.88 -14.35 8.72
CA ASN A 264 -6.12 -15.51 9.18
C ASN A 264 -6.97 -16.77 9.40
N LYS A 265 -8.25 -16.62 9.73
CA LYS A 265 -9.19 -17.75 9.88
C LYS A 265 -9.67 -18.31 8.55
N SER A 266 -9.35 -17.68 7.43
CA SER A 266 -9.74 -18.21 6.12
C SER A 266 -9.03 -19.55 5.88
N PRO A 267 -9.73 -20.61 5.47
CA PRO A 267 -9.13 -21.93 5.27
C PRO A 267 -8.08 -21.95 4.14
N PHE A 268 -8.04 -20.91 3.32
CA PHE A 268 -7.07 -20.74 2.22
C PHE A 268 -5.77 -20.05 2.68
N VAL A 269 -5.75 -19.58 3.92
CA VAL A 269 -4.59 -19.04 4.61
C VAL A 269 -4.09 -20.11 5.58
N ASN A 270 -3.53 -21.18 5.02
CA ASN A 270 -2.97 -22.29 5.80
C ASN A 270 -1.90 -21.76 6.77
N ALA A 271 -2.08 -21.94 8.07
CA ALA A 271 -1.10 -21.53 9.07
C ALA A 271 -1.10 -22.49 10.25
N GLU A 272 -0.41 -23.62 10.08
CA GLU A 272 -0.11 -24.56 11.15
C GLU A 272 1.40 -24.77 11.23
N GLY A 273 1.94 -24.83 12.45
CA GLY A 273 3.37 -25.01 12.68
C GLY A 273 3.83 -24.41 14.00
N GLU A 274 5.07 -24.68 14.35
CA GLU A 274 5.76 -24.07 15.49
C GLU A 274 6.03 -22.59 15.23
N LYS A 275 6.20 -21.79 16.30
CA LYS A 275 6.37 -20.33 16.23
C LYS A 275 7.43 -19.89 15.20
N GLU A 276 8.60 -20.51 15.21
CA GLU A 276 9.69 -20.17 14.28
C GLU A 276 9.30 -20.43 12.82
N LYS A 277 8.65 -21.56 12.55
CA LYS A 277 8.14 -21.91 11.21
C LYS A 277 7.04 -20.94 10.75
N LEU A 278 6.20 -20.45 11.67
CA LEU A 278 5.18 -19.45 11.35
C LEU A 278 5.79 -18.09 11.00
N ILE A 279 6.85 -17.67 11.71
CA ILE A 279 7.58 -16.43 11.40
C ILE A 279 8.29 -16.57 10.04
N GLU A 280 8.99 -17.67 9.81
CA GLU A 280 9.67 -17.95 8.54
C GLU A 280 8.69 -17.96 7.38
N LYS A 281 7.56 -18.65 7.54
CA LYS A 281 6.49 -18.69 6.54
C LYS A 281 5.92 -17.31 6.24
N ALA A 282 5.61 -16.52 7.27
CA ALA A 282 5.08 -15.16 7.07
C ALA A 282 6.12 -14.23 6.42
N THR A 283 7.40 -14.40 6.76
CA THR A 283 8.50 -13.64 6.13
C THR A 283 8.63 -14.02 4.65
N LYS A 284 8.52 -15.31 4.33
CA LYS A 284 8.53 -15.78 2.95
C LYS A 284 7.32 -15.29 2.16
N GLU A 285 6.12 -15.33 2.74
CA GLU A 285 4.90 -14.75 2.13
C GLU A 285 5.11 -13.27 1.76
N LEU A 286 5.79 -12.48 2.62
CA LEU A 286 6.12 -11.09 2.33
C LEU A 286 7.14 -10.96 1.19
N GLN A 287 8.20 -11.78 1.20
CA GLN A 287 9.25 -11.78 0.17
C GLN A 287 8.77 -12.23 -1.20
N ASP A 288 7.84 -13.18 -1.24
CA ASP A 288 7.29 -13.72 -2.49
C ASP A 288 6.26 -12.76 -3.11
N THR A 289 5.71 -11.82 -2.33
CA THR A 289 4.64 -10.90 -2.79
C THR A 289 5.13 -9.49 -3.09
N PHE A 290 6.05 -8.95 -2.28
CA PHE A 290 6.63 -7.61 -2.43
C PHE A 290 8.08 -7.71 -2.91
#